data_AF-A0A9E1BGT4-F1
#
_entry.id   AF-A0A9E1BGT4-F1
#
_cell.length_a   1.000
_cell.length_b   1.000
_cell.length_c   1.000
_cell.angle_alpha   90.00
_cell.angle_beta   90.00
_cell.angle_gamma   90.00
#
_symmetry.space_group_name_H-M   'P 1'
#
loop_
_entity.id
_entity.type
_entity.pdbx_description
1 polymer ?
#
loop_
_entity_poly.entity_id
_entity_poly.type
_entity_poly.pdbx_seq_one_letter_code
_entity_poly.pdbx_strand_id
1 'polypeptide(L)'
;MSQNSKIEKSYDELTYKSAAFAQSSPYKLEACATLLGINPPPCKNAKVLEIGCSFGGNLIPFAVNNENARVVGIDLSGKQIRRGKEIVKEIGLQNLE
;
A
#
# COMPACT_ATOMS: atom_id res chain seq x y z
N MET A 1 3.36 -19.13 23.80
CA MET A 1 3.04 -17.98 22.93
C MET A 1 4.23 -17.78 22.01
N SER A 2 4.07 -18.02 20.71
CA SER A 2 5.20 -17.94 19.74
C SER A 2 5.74 -16.52 19.65
N GLN A 3 7.02 -16.36 19.30
CA GLN A 3 7.68 -15.06 19.17
C GLN A 3 6.89 -14.08 18.28
N ASN A 4 6.24 -14.60 17.23
CA ASN A 4 5.40 -13.81 16.32
C ASN A 4 4.18 -13.18 17.00
N SER A 5 3.54 -13.88 17.95
CA SER A 5 2.38 -13.35 18.69
C SER A 5 2.73 -12.15 19.58
N LYS A 6 3.98 -12.05 20.06
CA LYS A 6 4.45 -10.88 20.81
C LYS A 6 4.70 -9.69 19.88
N ILE A 7 5.22 -9.95 18.68
CA ILE A 7 5.49 -8.91 17.67
C ILE A 7 4.18 -8.33 17.16
N GLU A 8 3.20 -9.16 16.83
CA GLU A 8 1.86 -8.73 16.38
C GLU A 8 1.20 -7.77 17.38
N LYS A 9 1.21 -8.12 18.68
CA LYS A 9 0.65 -7.25 19.74
C LYS A 9 1.33 -5.87 19.80
N SER A 10 2.64 -5.81 19.61
CA SER A 10 3.39 -4.54 19.58
C SER A 10 2.91 -3.64 18.43
N TYR A 11 2.70 -4.21 17.24
CA TYR A 11 2.17 -3.48 16.07
C TYR A 11 0.70 -3.04 16.26
N ASP A 12 -0.07 -3.78 17.06
CA ASP A 12 -1.45 -3.45 17.42
C ASP A 12 -1.58 -2.34 18.48
N GLU A 13 -0.52 -2.08 19.25
CA GLU A 13 -0.44 -1.05 20.30
C GLU A 13 0.15 0.27 19.75
N LEU A 14 1.12 0.18 18.83
CA LEU A 14 1.73 1.33 18.16
C LEU A 14 0.99 1.64 16.86
N THR A 15 0.04 2.57 16.92
CA THR A 15 -0.64 3.06 15.72
C THR A 15 0.32 3.92 14.88
N TYR A 16 0.76 3.40 13.73
CA TYR A 16 1.55 4.18 12.78
C TYR A 16 0.68 5.24 12.11
N LYS A 17 1.28 6.40 11.80
CA LYS A 17 0.66 7.36 10.89
C LYS A 17 0.67 6.78 9.49
N SER A 18 -0.50 6.41 8.97
CA SER A 18 -0.65 6.08 7.57
C SER A 18 -0.77 7.38 6.77
N ALA A 19 0.22 7.63 5.93
CA ALA A 19 0.36 8.83 5.13
C ALA A 19 0.84 8.48 3.73
N ALA A 20 0.61 9.38 2.79
CA ALA A 20 1.21 9.28 1.46
C ALA A 20 2.65 9.80 1.50
N PHE A 21 3.57 9.06 0.89
CA PHE A 21 4.98 9.42 0.83
C PHE A 21 5.41 9.56 -0.63
N ALA A 22 5.64 10.79 -1.08
CA ALA A 22 5.98 11.06 -2.48
C ALA A 22 7.25 10.31 -2.95
N GLN A 23 8.20 10.06 -2.05
CA GLN A 23 9.42 9.31 -2.36
C GLN A 23 9.19 7.83 -2.69
N SER A 24 8.11 7.21 -2.21
CA SER A 24 7.77 5.80 -2.48
C SER A 24 6.71 5.65 -3.59
N SER A 25 6.32 6.74 -4.24
CA SER A 25 5.32 6.71 -5.32
C SER A 25 5.78 5.83 -6.49
N PRO A 26 4.93 4.90 -6.97
CA PRO A 26 5.24 4.11 -8.17
C PRO A 26 5.51 4.98 -9.41
N TYR A 27 4.88 6.15 -9.54
CA TYR A 27 5.18 7.09 -10.63
C TYR A 27 6.62 7.61 -10.57
N LYS A 28 7.15 7.84 -9.38
CA LYS A 28 8.55 8.23 -9.21
C LYS A 28 9.48 7.11 -9.64
N LEU A 29 9.15 5.86 -9.29
CA LEU A 29 9.92 4.68 -9.71
C LEU A 29 9.87 4.49 -11.24
N GLU A 30 8.70 4.62 -11.86
CA GLU A 30 8.52 4.58 -13.32
C GLU A 30 9.38 5.65 -14.01
N ALA A 31 9.33 6.89 -13.53
CA ALA A 31 10.10 8.00 -14.09
C ALA A 31 11.62 7.78 -13.94
N CYS A 32 12.08 7.37 -12.75
CA CYS A 32 13.50 7.09 -12.50
C CYS A 32 14.00 5.92 -13.37
N ALA A 33 13.24 4.84 -13.47
CA ALA A 33 13.60 3.69 -14.30
C ALA A 33 13.70 4.08 -15.79
N THR A 34 12.72 4.84 -16.28
CA THR A 34 12.71 5.36 -17.65
C THR A 34 13.93 6.24 -17.93
N LEU A 35 14.26 7.16 -17.01
CA LEU A 35 15.43 8.03 -17.13
C LEU A 35 16.75 7.24 -17.20
N LEU A 36 16.81 6.10 -16.50
CA LEU A 36 17.95 5.20 -16.50
C LEU A 36 17.98 4.23 -17.69
N GLY A 37 17.08 4.38 -18.67
CA GLY A 37 17.01 3.55 -19.87
C GLY A 37 16.34 2.19 -19.67
N ILE A 38 15.67 1.97 -18.53
CA ILE A 38 14.83 0.79 -18.29
C ILE A 38 13.45 1.08 -18.89
N ASN A 39 12.78 0.06 -19.43
CA ASN A 39 11.38 0.14 -19.86
C ASN A 39 10.46 -0.46 -18.79
N PRO A 40 10.07 0.29 -17.74
CA PRO A 40 9.18 -0.21 -16.69
C PRO A 40 7.75 -0.41 -17.20
N PRO A 41 6.93 -1.23 -16.51
CA PRO A 41 5.50 -1.26 -16.77
C PRO A 41 4.87 0.11 -16.45
N PRO A 42 3.94 0.61 -17.28
CA PRO A 42 3.23 1.86 -16.98
C PRO A 42 2.39 1.75 -15.72
N CYS A 43 2.41 2.77 -14.84
CA CYS A 43 1.64 2.78 -13.59
C CYS A 43 0.16 2.48 -13.78
N LYS A 44 -0.42 2.93 -14.91
CA LYS A 44 -1.84 2.74 -15.24
C LYS A 44 -2.32 1.28 -15.13
N ASN A 45 -1.44 0.31 -15.43
CA ASN A 45 -1.76 -1.12 -15.42
C ASN A 45 -0.78 -1.94 -14.55
N ALA A 46 -0.04 -1.28 -13.66
CA ALA A 46 1.02 -1.92 -12.88
C ALA A 46 0.46 -2.83 -11.78
N LYS A 47 1.27 -3.79 -11.34
CA LYS A 47 1.04 -4.55 -10.10
C LYS A 47 1.96 -4.00 -9.02
N VAL A 48 1.38 -3.49 -7.94
CA VAL A 48 2.11 -2.83 -6.85
C VAL A 48 1.86 -3.57 -5.53
N LEU A 49 2.94 -3.79 -4.78
CA LEU A 49 2.90 -4.40 -3.45
C LEU A 49 3.56 -3.44 -2.45
N GLU A 50 2.91 -3.20 -1.31
CA GLU A 50 3.51 -2.55 -0.15
C GLU A 50 3.55 -3.49 1.06
N ILE A 51 4.73 -3.59 1.67
CA ILE A 51 4.97 -4.38 2.89
C ILE A 51 5.03 -3.41 4.08
N GLY A 52 4.18 -3.64 5.07
CA GLY A 52 3.93 -2.67 6.14
C GLY A 52 2.99 -1.56 5.69
N CYS A 53 1.86 -1.92 5.06
CA CYS A 53 0.95 -0.94 4.45
C CYS A 53 0.10 -0.16 5.46
N SER A 54 0.08 -0.56 6.73
CA SER A 54 -0.76 0.03 7.76
C SER A 54 -2.23 0.12 7.31
N PHE A 55 -2.85 1.29 7.37
CA PHE A 55 -4.21 1.55 6.90
C PHE A 55 -4.32 1.73 5.36
N GLY A 56 -3.22 1.60 4.61
CA GLY A 56 -3.18 1.76 3.16
C GLY A 56 -3.02 3.19 2.64
N GLY A 57 -2.71 4.17 3.50
CA GLY A 57 -2.65 5.59 3.15
C GLY A 57 -1.65 5.96 2.05
N ASN A 58 -0.62 5.14 1.81
CA ASN A 58 0.27 5.31 0.66
C ASN A 58 -0.26 4.65 -0.62
N LEU A 59 -1.02 3.55 -0.48
CA LEU A 59 -1.60 2.79 -1.60
C LEU A 59 -2.89 3.41 -2.14
N ILE A 60 -3.75 3.95 -1.27
CA ILE A 60 -5.08 4.45 -1.63
C ILE A 60 -5.00 5.55 -2.72
N PRO A 61 -4.15 6.60 -2.60
CA PRO A 61 -4.06 7.62 -3.65
C PRO A 61 -3.60 7.05 -5.00
N PHE A 62 -2.70 6.07 -4.99
CA PHE A 62 -2.24 5.40 -6.20
C PHE A 62 -3.36 4.58 -6.85
N ALA A 63 -4.11 3.81 -6.05
CA ALA A 63 -5.24 3.01 -6.50
C ALA A 63 -6.37 3.87 -7.09
N VAL A 64 -6.70 5.00 -6.45
CA VAL A 64 -7.68 5.97 -6.96
C VAL A 64 -7.27 6.51 -8.34
N ASN A 65 -5.99 6.79 -8.56
CA ASN A 65 -5.52 7.37 -9.82
C ASN A 65 -5.30 6.34 -10.95
N ASN A 66 -5.33 5.04 -10.64
CA ASN A 66 -5.01 3.96 -11.59
C ASN A 66 -6.02 2.80 -11.48
N GLU A 67 -7.24 3.01 -11.95
CA GLU A 67 -8.34 2.04 -11.86
C GLU A 67 -8.01 0.64 -12.42
N ASN A 68 -7.11 0.55 -13.39
CA ASN A 68 -6.68 -0.71 -14.02
C ASN A 68 -5.44 -1.35 -13.38
N ALA A 69 -4.80 -0.69 -12.41
CA ALA A 69 -3.70 -1.28 -11.65
C ALA A 69 -4.21 -2.39 -10.72
N ARG A 70 -3.32 -3.26 -10.23
CA ARG A 70 -3.61 -4.16 -9.11
C ARG A 70 -2.70 -3.81 -7.95
N VAL A 71 -3.28 -3.42 -6.83
CA VAL A 71 -2.55 -2.92 -5.67
C VAL A 71 -2.79 -3.84 -4.49
N VAL A 72 -1.71 -4.25 -3.81
CA VAL A 72 -1.77 -5.18 -2.68
C VAL A 72 -1.04 -4.55 -1.50
N GLY A 73 -1.69 -4.53 -0.34
CA GLY A 73 -1.07 -4.13 0.91
C GLY A 73 -0.99 -5.30 1.88
N ILE A 74 0.17 -5.49 2.51
CA ILE A 74 0.29 -6.42 3.63
C ILE A 74 0.79 -5.70 4.87
N ASP A 75 0.19 -6.00 6.02
CA ASP A 75 0.62 -5.50 7.32
C ASP A 75 0.38 -6.58 8.39
N LEU A 76 1.19 -6.53 9.44
CA LEU A 76 1.08 -7.46 10.56
C LEU A 76 -0.08 -7.09 11.50
N SER A 77 -0.44 -5.80 11.60
CA SER A 77 -1.52 -5.37 12.46
C SER A 77 -2.89 -5.66 11.83
N GLY A 78 -3.58 -6.66 12.38
CA GLY A 78 -4.95 -6.99 11.99
C GLY A 78 -5.92 -5.82 12.23
N LYS A 79 -5.68 -4.96 13.22
CA LYS A 79 -6.48 -3.74 13.45
C LYS A 79 -6.34 -2.75 12.29
N GLN A 80 -5.10 -2.53 11.84
CA GLN A 80 -4.82 -1.59 10.76
C GLN A 80 -5.39 -2.09 9.42
N ILE A 81 -5.23 -3.39 9.14
CA ILE A 81 -5.84 -4.02 7.97
C ILE A 81 -7.36 -3.90 7.97
N ARG A 82 -8.04 -4.14 9.09
CA ARG A 82 -9.51 -4.00 9.16
C ARG A 82 -9.94 -2.57 8.84
N ARG A 83 -9.30 -1.58 9.45
CA ARG A 83 -9.64 -0.17 9.21
C ARG A 83 -9.31 0.25 7.76
N GLY A 84 -8.20 -0.22 7.19
CA GLY A 84 -7.88 0.01 5.78
C GLY A 84 -8.93 -0.55 4.84
N LYS A 85 -9.41 -1.78 5.08
CA LYS A 85 -10.48 -2.40 4.30
C LYS A 85 -11.81 -1.66 4.40
N GLU A 86 -12.15 -1.12 5.57
CA GLU A 86 -13.32 -0.26 5.73
C GLU A 86 -13.21 1.01 4.88
N ILE A 87 -12.06 1.69 4.90
CA ILE A 87 -11.82 2.90 4.10
C ILE A 87 -11.96 2.57 2.60
N VAL A 88 -11.29 1.52 2.13
CA VAL A 88 -11.34 1.04 0.73
C VAL A 88 -12.79 0.79 0.29
N LYS A 89 -13.59 0.16 1.15
CA LYS A 89 -15.02 -0.09 0.91
C LYS A 89 -15.84 1.20 0.89
N GLU A 90 -15.62 2.11 1.83
CA GLU A 90 -16.32 3.41 1.93
C GLU A 90 -16.12 4.27 0.68
N ILE A 91 -14.93 4.23 0.08
CA ILE A 91 -14.60 4.98 -1.15
C ILE A 91 -14.87 4.19 -2.45
N GLY A 92 -15.28 2.93 -2.35
CA GLY A 92 -15.69 2.10 -3.50
C GLY A 92 -14.56 1.55 -4.38
N LEU A 93 -13.31 1.55 -3.90
CA LEU A 93 -12.17 1.02 -4.67
C LEU A 93 -12.29 -0.50 -4.87
N GLN A 94 -12.00 -0.97 -6.09
CA GLN A 94 -12.04 -2.40 -6.47
C GLN A 94 -10.66 -2.99 -6.78
N ASN A 95 -9.63 -2.15 -6.85
CA ASN A 95 -8.29 -2.48 -7.33
C ASN A 95 -7.22 -2.53 -6.23
N LEU A 96 -7.64 -2.45 -4.96
CA LEU A 96 -6.77 -2.50 -3.78
C LEU A 96 -7.26 -3.59 -2.80
N GLU A 97 -6.37 -4.54 -2.47
CA GLU A 97 -6.61 -5.65 -1.54
C GLU A 97 -5.63 -5.72 -0.36
#